data_AF-A0A7S2FMW4-F1
#
_entry.id   AF-A0A7S2FMW4-F1
#
_cell.length_a   1.000
_cell.length_b   1.000
_cell.length_c   1.000
_cell.angle_alpha   90.00
_cell.angle_beta   90.00
_cell.angle_gamma   90.00
#
_symmetry.space_group_name_H-M   'P 1'
#
loop_
_entity.id
_entity.type
_entity.pdbx_description
1 polymer ?
#
loop_
_entity_poly.entity_id
_entity_poly.type
_entity_poly.pdbx_seq_one_letter_code
_entity_poly.pdbx_strand_id
1 'polypeptide(L)'
;AASGGGGGGGGGGGAADGELGASGLHSVMQKLVGNATADSELSFEYMLKPRAEREKIGLGALDMKELPFQVQIRYTNLRGDVCMRVMSQYRATTKEKSVAERAAKVEMLMTHNMQQSGFMAGEGDYTTAQVNNRAYSKLMRRCAQTEEDKGKVGVWQHNAGLLDNELRNAQLHNTEEATSRLSFGTKAGRKAARSKNDTLSHAIYKSKATSAKKMSSLW
;
A
#
# COMPACT_ATOMS: atom_id res chain seq x y z
N ALA A 1 -50.66 28.13 12.53
CA ALA A 1 -50.63 27.14 13.63
C ALA A 1 -49.38 26.30 13.42
N ALA A 2 -48.21 26.57 13.99
CA ALA A 2 -47.83 26.90 15.37
C ALA A 2 -48.07 25.76 16.37
N SER A 3 -46.99 25.46 17.09
CA SER A 3 -46.83 24.77 18.39
C SER A 3 -46.84 23.24 18.38
N GLY A 4 -45.95 22.54 19.10
CA GLY A 4 -44.89 22.93 20.06
C GLY A 4 -43.89 21.75 20.13
N GLY A 5 -42.60 21.94 20.48
CA GLY A 5 -42.10 22.52 21.73
C GLY A 5 -41.70 21.37 22.67
N GLY A 6 -40.58 21.34 23.39
CA GLY A 6 -39.45 22.25 23.63
C GLY A 6 -38.17 21.41 23.84
N GLY A 7 -36.96 21.97 23.85
CA GLY A 7 -36.45 22.88 24.89
C GLY A 7 -35.73 22.02 25.95
N GLY A 8 -34.51 22.27 26.41
CA GLY A 8 -33.54 23.36 26.27
C GLY A 8 -32.43 23.07 27.29
N GLY A 9 -31.27 23.72 27.17
CA GLY A 9 -30.21 23.61 28.16
C GLY A 9 -28.86 24.07 27.63
N GLY A 10 -28.72 25.37 27.42
CA GLY A 10 -27.42 26.01 27.28
C GLY A 10 -26.81 26.31 28.65
N GLY A 11 -25.49 26.49 28.68
CA GLY A 11 -24.81 27.15 29.79
C GLY A 11 -23.41 26.62 30.04
N GLY A 12 -22.41 27.49 29.88
CA GLY A 12 -21.08 27.25 30.45
C GLY A 12 -19.94 27.64 29.53
N GLY A 13 -19.74 28.94 29.31
CA GLY A 13 -18.43 29.43 28.92
C GLY A 13 -17.44 29.12 30.04
N GLY A 14 -16.47 28.29 29.74
CA GLY A 14 -15.24 28.14 30.51
C GLY A 14 -14.09 28.48 29.58
N ALA A 15 -13.49 29.65 29.77
CA ALA A 15 -12.13 29.89 29.32
C ALA A 15 -11.24 28.91 30.08
N ALA A 16 -10.92 27.79 29.45
CA ALA A 16 -9.93 26.85 29.93
C ALA A 16 -8.83 26.87 28.88
N ASP A 17 -7.64 27.27 29.31
CA ASP A 17 -6.39 27.18 28.57
C ASP A 17 -6.20 25.75 28.08
N GLY A 18 -6.70 25.48 26.87
CA GLY A 18 -6.72 24.16 26.28
C GLY A 18 -5.35 23.86 25.68
N GLU A 19 -4.54 23.08 26.38
CA GLU A 19 -3.51 22.26 25.75
C GLU A 19 -4.05 21.72 24.42
N LEU A 20 -3.35 22.00 23.33
CA LEU A 20 -3.65 21.47 22.00
C LEU A 20 -3.74 19.95 22.12
N GLY A 21 -4.96 19.42 22.21
CA GLY A 21 -5.21 18.00 22.38
C GLY A 21 -4.48 17.22 21.30
N ALA A 22 -3.66 16.25 21.72
CA ALA A 22 -2.83 15.38 20.86
C ALA A 22 -3.62 14.56 19.82
N SER A 23 -4.95 14.68 19.78
CA SER A 23 -5.83 14.09 18.78
C SER A 23 -5.64 14.79 17.43
N GLY A 24 -4.74 14.27 16.60
CA GLY A 24 -4.50 14.75 15.24
C GLY A 24 -3.03 14.71 14.81
N LEU A 25 -2.11 14.61 15.77
CA LEU A 25 -0.66 14.52 15.51
C LEU A 25 -0.18 13.10 15.18
N HIS A 26 -0.99 12.08 15.47
CA HIS A 26 -0.67 10.68 15.21
C HIS A 26 -1.45 10.15 14.01
N SER A 27 -0.74 9.56 13.04
CA SER A 27 -1.34 8.73 12.00
C SER A 27 -1.11 7.27 12.35
N VAL A 28 -2.19 6.52 12.58
CA VAL A 28 -2.13 5.11 13.03
C VAL A 28 -2.77 4.22 11.98
N MET A 29 -2.05 3.18 11.57
CA MET A 29 -2.56 2.09 10.76
C MET A 29 -2.38 0.78 11.51
N GLN A 30 -3.44 -0.02 11.61
CA GLN A 30 -3.41 -1.34 12.21
C GLN A 30 -3.74 -2.40 11.17
N LYS A 31 -2.95 -3.47 11.13
CA LYS A 31 -3.19 -4.63 10.27
C LYS A 31 -2.99 -5.91 11.06
N LEU A 32 -3.97 -6.81 10.96
CA LEU A 32 -3.81 -8.17 11.45
C LEU A 32 -3.03 -8.98 10.41
N VAL A 33 -1.98 -9.64 10.87
CA VAL A 33 -1.19 -10.58 10.07
C VAL A 33 -1.39 -11.96 10.69
N GLY A 34 -1.58 -12.98 9.85
CA GLY A 34 -1.61 -14.36 10.31
C GLY A 34 -0.23 -14.86 10.72
N ASN A 35 0.08 -16.13 10.45
CA ASN A 35 1.40 -16.67 10.72
C ASN A 35 2.47 -15.88 9.96
N ALA A 36 3.43 -15.35 10.71
CA ALA A 36 4.59 -14.65 10.18
C ALA A 36 5.86 -15.44 10.52
N THR A 37 6.80 -15.42 9.59
CA THR A 37 8.13 -16.04 9.70
C THR A 37 9.20 -14.95 9.65
N ALA A 38 10.47 -15.34 9.86
CA ALA A 38 11.60 -14.42 9.71
C ALA A 38 11.71 -13.82 8.29
N ASP A 39 11.18 -14.49 7.27
CA ASP A 39 11.18 -14.02 5.89
C ASP A 39 9.88 -13.28 5.50
N SER A 40 8.96 -13.08 6.43
CA SER A 40 7.72 -12.34 6.16
C SER A 40 8.00 -10.84 6.04
N GLU A 41 7.58 -10.27 4.93
CA GLU A 41 7.73 -8.85 4.64
C GLU A 41 6.35 -8.20 4.43
N LEU A 42 6.18 -7.01 4.97
CA LEU A 42 4.99 -6.21 4.81
C LEU A 42 5.40 -4.77 4.56
N SER A 43 4.75 -4.17 3.56
CA SER A 43 4.90 -2.78 3.20
C SER A 43 3.64 -2.01 3.57
N PHE A 44 3.80 -0.73 3.91
CA PHE A 44 2.72 0.19 4.23
C PHE A 44 2.95 1.48 3.46
N GLU A 45 1.88 2.07 2.97
CA GLU A 45 1.91 3.39 2.35
C GLU A 45 1.36 4.41 3.33
N TYR A 46 1.99 5.58 3.35
CA TYR A 46 1.49 6.75 4.06
C TYR A 46 1.68 7.97 3.18
N MET A 47 0.81 8.94 3.36
CA MET A 47 0.88 10.21 2.65
C MET A 47 0.89 11.36 3.64
N LEU A 48 1.48 12.47 3.22
CA LEU A 48 1.34 13.71 3.97
C LEU A 48 -0.12 14.14 3.94
N LYS A 49 -0.68 14.50 5.10
CA LYS A 49 -2.00 15.14 5.20
C LYS A 49 -2.08 16.34 4.24
N PRO A 50 -3.22 16.64 3.61
CA PRO A 50 -3.38 17.82 2.77
C PRO A 50 -2.98 19.10 3.50
N ARG A 51 -2.49 20.11 2.75
CA ARG A 51 -1.96 21.36 3.33
C ARG A 51 -2.94 22.03 4.29
N ALA A 52 -4.21 22.16 3.89
CA ALA A 52 -5.25 22.78 4.72
C ALA A 52 -5.48 22.01 6.04
N GLU A 53 -5.35 20.68 6.03
CA GLU A 53 -5.46 19.88 7.25
C GLU A 53 -4.24 20.07 8.16
N ARG A 54 -3.04 20.11 7.56
CA ARG A 54 -1.78 20.39 8.30
C ARG A 54 -1.80 21.77 8.96
N GLU A 55 -2.32 22.79 8.28
CA GLU A 55 -2.46 24.14 8.85
C GLU A 55 -3.41 24.15 10.05
N LYS A 56 -4.54 23.43 9.98
CA LYS A 56 -5.50 23.30 11.10
C LYS A 56 -4.91 22.65 12.34
N ILE A 57 -4.03 21.67 12.17
CA ILE A 57 -3.36 20.96 13.29
C ILE A 57 -2.02 21.59 13.68
N GLY A 58 -1.72 22.81 13.22
CA GLY A 58 -0.50 23.53 13.56
C GLY A 58 0.79 23.02 12.90
N LEU A 59 0.73 21.96 12.08
CA LEU A 59 1.88 21.44 11.33
C LEU A 59 2.28 22.33 10.14
N GLY A 60 1.40 23.21 9.67
CA GLY A 60 1.68 24.09 8.53
C GLY A 60 2.82 25.09 8.77
N ALA A 61 3.04 25.50 10.02
CA ALA A 61 4.08 26.44 10.42
C ALA A 61 5.38 25.76 10.88
N LEU A 62 5.36 24.43 11.09
CA LEU A 62 6.51 23.67 11.55
C LEU A 62 7.37 23.26 10.37
N ASP A 63 8.61 23.76 10.31
CA ASP A 63 9.63 23.25 9.39
C ASP A 63 10.16 21.90 9.92
N MET A 64 9.33 20.87 9.79
CA MET A 64 9.63 19.52 10.25
C MET A 64 10.76 18.93 9.44
N LYS A 65 12.00 19.00 9.94
CA LYS A 65 13.19 18.44 9.26
C LYS A 65 13.17 16.92 9.20
N GLU A 66 12.52 16.27 10.16
CA GLU A 66 12.40 14.82 10.23
C GLU A 66 10.98 14.40 10.65
N LEU A 67 10.56 13.24 10.15
CA LEU A 67 9.32 12.59 10.54
C LEU A 67 9.62 11.33 11.35
N PRO A 68 9.08 11.20 12.58
CA PRO A 68 9.16 9.97 13.33
C PRO A 68 8.19 8.93 12.76
N PHE A 69 8.65 7.68 12.73
CA PHE A 69 7.85 6.52 12.38
C PHE A 69 8.09 5.42 13.40
N GLN A 70 7.01 4.76 13.83
CA GLN A 70 7.10 3.65 14.77
C GLN A 70 6.22 2.49 14.31
N VAL A 71 6.77 1.28 14.41
CA VAL A 71 6.04 0.02 14.21
C VAL A 71 6.01 -0.73 15.52
N GLN A 72 4.82 -1.19 15.91
CA GLN A 72 4.62 -2.07 17.04
C GLN A 72 4.03 -3.39 16.54
N ILE A 73 4.73 -4.49 16.78
CA ILE A 73 4.32 -5.85 16.39
C ILE A 73 4.00 -6.61 17.66
N ARG A 74 2.73 -6.94 17.85
CA ARG A 74 2.26 -7.82 18.94
C ARG A 74 2.01 -9.21 18.37
N TYR A 75 2.62 -10.23 18.96
CA TYR A 75 2.53 -11.61 18.46
C TYR A 75 2.66 -12.64 19.58
N THR A 76 2.23 -13.86 19.31
CA THR A 76 2.49 -15.02 20.17
C THR A 76 3.63 -15.83 19.57
N ASN A 77 4.66 -16.13 20.35
CA ASN A 77 5.77 -16.95 19.86
C ASN A 77 5.42 -18.45 19.86
N LEU A 78 6.32 -19.30 19.34
CA LEU A 78 6.08 -20.76 19.26
C LEU A 78 5.99 -21.47 20.62
N ARG A 79 6.42 -20.82 21.71
CA ARG A 79 6.31 -21.34 23.08
C ARG A 79 4.99 -20.93 23.76
N GLY A 80 4.20 -20.07 23.12
CA GLY A 80 2.95 -19.54 23.67
C GLY A 80 3.11 -18.20 24.41
N ASP A 81 4.31 -17.62 24.48
CA ASP A 81 4.52 -16.34 25.14
C ASP A 81 3.93 -15.19 24.30
N VAL A 82 3.29 -14.22 24.96
CA VAL A 82 2.86 -12.96 24.31
C VAL A 82 4.05 -12.01 24.24
N CYS A 83 4.44 -11.61 23.04
CA CYS A 83 5.59 -10.76 22.77
C CYS A 83 5.17 -9.44 22.12
N MET A 84 5.99 -8.41 22.33
CA MET A 84 5.90 -7.13 21.62
C MET A 84 7.27 -6.71 21.11
N ARG A 85 7.35 -6.36 19.82
CA ARG A 85 8.52 -5.76 19.21
C ARG A 85 8.19 -4.33 18.79
N VAL A 86 9.00 -3.37 19.23
CA VAL A 86 8.87 -1.96 18.87
C VAL A 86 10.08 -1.54 18.04
N MET A 87 9.84 -0.90 16.91
CA MET A 87 10.88 -0.36 16.03
C MET A 87 10.56 1.10 15.74
N SER A 88 11.48 2.00 16.05
CA SER A 88 11.34 3.44 15.81
C SER A 88 12.40 3.92 14.82
N GLN A 89 12.03 4.82 13.92
CA GLN A 89 12.94 5.41 12.94
C GLN A 89 12.53 6.85 12.62
N TYR A 90 13.52 7.71 12.39
CA TYR A 90 13.32 9.06 11.89
C TYR A 90 13.68 9.11 10.41
N ARG A 91 12.93 9.90 9.63
CA ARG A 91 13.18 10.13 8.21
C ARG A 91 13.23 11.61 7.92
N ALA A 92 14.34 12.06 7.34
CA ALA A 92 14.48 13.43 6.87
C ALA A 92 13.38 13.78 5.86
N THR A 93 12.87 15.00 5.94
CA THR A 93 11.91 15.54 4.98
C THR A 93 12.63 16.41 3.95
N THR A 94 12.01 16.61 2.80
CA THR A 94 12.50 17.54 1.79
C THR A 94 11.33 18.13 1.02
N LYS A 95 11.49 19.36 0.55
CA LYS A 95 10.56 20.04 -0.36
C LYS A 95 10.97 19.80 -1.83
N GLU A 96 12.16 19.25 -2.05
CA GLU A 96 12.71 18.98 -3.38
C GLU A 96 12.40 17.56 -3.83
N LYS A 97 11.60 17.45 -4.89
CA LYS A 97 11.23 16.17 -5.50
C LYS A 97 12.45 15.35 -5.92
N SER A 98 13.47 15.97 -6.50
CA SER A 98 14.65 15.26 -7.00
C SER A 98 15.44 14.61 -5.86
N VAL A 99 15.55 15.26 -4.70
CA VAL A 99 16.19 14.71 -3.50
C VAL A 99 15.42 13.49 -3.01
N ALA A 100 14.08 13.58 -2.95
CA ALA A 100 13.23 12.47 -2.54
C ALA A 100 13.33 11.28 -3.51
N GLU A 101 13.35 11.52 -4.82
CA GLU A 101 13.46 10.48 -5.85
C GLU A 101 14.83 9.77 -5.79
N ARG A 102 15.93 10.51 -5.51
CA ARG A 102 17.27 9.92 -5.33
C ARG A 102 17.41 9.09 -4.06
N ALA A 103 16.71 9.48 -2.99
CA ALA A 103 16.74 8.76 -1.71
C ALA A 103 15.83 7.52 -1.69
N ALA A 104 14.98 7.34 -2.71
CA ALA A 104 14.04 6.24 -2.78
C ALA A 104 14.76 4.89 -2.99
N LYS A 105 14.42 3.91 -2.15
CA LYS A 105 14.91 2.54 -2.30
C LYS A 105 14.10 1.82 -3.38
N VAL A 106 14.66 1.70 -4.57
CA VAL A 106 13.97 1.14 -5.75
C VAL A 106 13.43 -0.27 -5.48
N GLU A 107 14.22 -1.12 -4.81
CA GLU A 107 13.81 -2.48 -4.45
C GLU A 107 12.55 -2.52 -3.57
N MET A 108 12.42 -1.59 -2.62
CA MET A 108 11.21 -1.50 -1.78
C MET A 108 9.98 -1.13 -2.62
N LEU A 109 10.14 -0.20 -3.58
CA LEU A 109 9.06 0.16 -4.51
C LEU A 109 8.66 -1.02 -5.39
N MET A 110 9.63 -1.79 -5.88
CA MET A 110 9.40 -3.00 -6.68
C MET A 110 8.62 -4.04 -5.87
N THR A 111 9.03 -4.32 -4.62
CA THR A 111 8.42 -5.35 -3.78
C THR A 111 6.99 -4.96 -3.46
N HIS A 112 6.79 -3.72 -3.02
CA HIS A 112 5.48 -3.19 -2.70
C HIS A 112 4.54 -3.26 -3.91
N ASN A 113 4.98 -2.78 -5.07
CA ASN A 113 4.17 -2.82 -6.28
C ASN A 113 3.78 -4.24 -6.67
N MET A 114 4.72 -5.19 -6.68
CA MET A 114 4.42 -6.58 -7.01
C MET A 114 3.41 -7.17 -6.04
N GLN A 115 3.61 -6.99 -4.73
CA GLN A 115 2.66 -7.48 -3.73
C GLN A 115 1.26 -6.91 -3.98
N GLN A 116 1.15 -5.58 -4.13
CA GLN A 116 -0.11 -4.87 -4.31
C GLN A 116 -0.84 -5.30 -5.59
N SER A 117 -0.13 -5.36 -6.72
CA SER A 117 -0.67 -5.82 -7.99
C SER A 117 -1.12 -7.29 -7.92
N GLY A 118 -0.36 -8.14 -7.22
CA GLY A 118 -0.74 -9.51 -6.91
C GLY A 118 -2.02 -9.60 -6.07
N PHE A 119 -2.20 -8.74 -5.06
CA PHE A 119 -3.43 -8.67 -4.26
C PHE A 119 -4.63 -8.24 -5.12
N MET A 120 -4.52 -7.15 -5.86
CA MET A 120 -5.56 -6.67 -6.78
C MET A 120 -5.97 -7.75 -7.78
N ALA A 121 -4.98 -8.38 -8.42
CA ALA A 121 -5.21 -9.49 -9.36
C ALA A 121 -5.86 -10.70 -8.68
N GLY A 122 -5.40 -11.08 -7.49
CA GLY A 122 -5.99 -12.18 -6.72
C GLY A 122 -7.44 -11.95 -6.31
N GLU A 123 -7.90 -10.70 -6.28
CA GLU A 123 -9.31 -10.36 -6.07
C GLU A 123 -10.11 -10.29 -7.36
N GLY A 124 -9.51 -10.50 -8.54
CA GLY A 124 -10.15 -10.36 -9.84
C GLY A 124 -10.13 -8.94 -10.41
N ASP A 125 -9.38 -8.02 -9.80
CA ASP A 125 -9.22 -6.63 -10.28
C ASP A 125 -7.98 -6.50 -11.18
N TYR A 126 -8.09 -7.10 -12.36
CA TYR A 126 -6.98 -7.22 -13.31
C TYR A 126 -6.58 -5.88 -13.91
N THR A 127 -7.55 -5.02 -14.22
CA THR A 127 -7.28 -3.69 -14.80
C THR A 127 -6.52 -2.82 -13.83
N THR A 128 -6.94 -2.76 -12.56
CA THR A 128 -6.24 -1.95 -11.55
C THR A 128 -4.83 -2.48 -11.30
N ALA A 129 -4.63 -3.80 -11.27
CA ALA A 129 -3.29 -4.38 -11.15
C ALA A 129 -2.34 -3.95 -12.28
N GLN A 130 -2.80 -4.01 -13.53
CA GLN A 130 -2.00 -3.58 -14.69
C GLN A 130 -1.74 -2.06 -14.69
N VAL A 131 -2.73 -1.26 -14.29
CA VAL A 131 -2.56 0.20 -14.15
C VAL A 131 -1.53 0.51 -13.07
N ASN A 132 -1.55 -0.21 -11.95
CA ASN A 132 -0.59 -0.07 -10.86
C ASN A 132 0.85 -0.35 -11.34
N ASN A 133 1.06 -1.47 -12.05
CA ASN A 133 2.35 -1.82 -12.66
C ASN A 133 2.86 -0.70 -13.59
N ARG A 134 2.00 -0.16 -14.46
CA ARG A 134 2.38 0.93 -15.38
C ARG A 134 2.74 2.22 -14.65
N ALA A 135 2.00 2.57 -13.60
CA ALA A 135 2.27 3.77 -12.80
C ALA A 135 3.63 3.66 -12.09
N TYR A 136 3.89 2.51 -11.46
CA TYR A 136 5.13 2.22 -10.77
C TYR A 136 6.33 2.13 -11.73
N SER A 137 6.15 1.63 -12.96
CA SER A 137 7.21 1.62 -13.98
C SER A 137 7.79 3.02 -14.23
N LYS A 138 6.93 4.03 -14.33
CA LYS A 138 7.37 5.43 -14.50
C LYS A 138 8.06 5.96 -13.24
N LEU A 139 7.56 5.61 -12.06
CA LEU A 139 8.16 6.03 -10.78
C LEU A 139 9.56 5.44 -10.60
N MET A 140 9.72 4.13 -10.75
CA MET A 140 10.99 3.45 -10.54
C MET A 140 12.07 3.89 -11.53
N ARG A 141 11.70 4.20 -12.79
CA ARG A 141 12.67 4.78 -13.75
C ARG A 141 13.21 6.14 -13.30
N ARG A 142 12.41 6.96 -12.61
CA ARG A 142 12.88 8.25 -12.06
C ARG A 142 13.73 8.05 -10.81
N CYS A 143 13.44 7.02 -10.02
CA CYS A 143 14.17 6.71 -8.79
C CYS A 143 15.48 5.95 -9.04
N ALA A 144 15.60 5.17 -10.12
CA ALA A 144 16.79 4.39 -10.45
C ALA A 144 17.97 5.31 -10.84
N GLN A 145 18.89 5.53 -9.90
CA GLN A 145 20.05 6.41 -10.10
C GLN A 145 21.28 5.65 -10.61
N THR A 146 21.47 4.43 -10.12
CA THR A 146 22.64 3.60 -10.45
C THR A 146 22.35 2.63 -11.59
N GLU A 147 23.38 2.14 -12.27
CA GLU A 147 23.22 1.06 -13.26
C GLU A 147 22.68 -0.23 -12.62
N GLU A 148 23.05 -0.48 -11.36
CA GLU A 148 22.49 -1.58 -10.57
C GLU A 148 20.96 -1.42 -10.40
N ASP A 149 20.49 -0.23 -10.03
CA ASP A 149 19.06 0.06 -9.91
C ASP A 149 18.34 -0.11 -11.24
N LYS A 150 18.95 0.33 -12.35
CA LYS A 150 18.37 0.17 -13.69
C LYS A 150 18.25 -1.31 -14.06
N GLY A 151 19.26 -2.12 -13.75
CA GLY A 151 19.22 -3.57 -13.85
C GLY A 151 18.04 -4.16 -13.07
N LYS A 152 17.96 -3.82 -11.76
CA LYS A 152 16.85 -4.20 -10.87
C LYS A 152 15.49 -3.91 -11.50
N VAL A 153 15.28 -2.67 -11.96
CA VAL A 153 14.04 -2.27 -12.64
C VAL A 153 13.77 -3.09 -13.89
N GLY A 154 14.78 -3.47 -14.66
CA GLY A 154 14.64 -4.34 -15.83
C GLY A 154 14.06 -5.72 -15.51
N VAL A 155 14.56 -6.40 -14.48
CA VAL A 155 14.00 -7.71 -14.04
C VAL A 155 12.62 -7.56 -13.46
N TRP A 156 12.35 -6.50 -12.69
CA TRP A 156 10.99 -6.24 -12.24
C TRP A 156 10.04 -6.00 -13.42
N GLN A 157 10.44 -5.23 -14.43
CA GLN A 157 9.63 -5.00 -15.63
C GLN A 157 9.30 -6.32 -16.35
N HIS A 158 10.28 -7.22 -16.45
CA HIS A 158 10.06 -8.56 -17.00
C HIS A 158 9.01 -9.32 -16.16
N ASN A 159 9.20 -9.41 -14.85
CA ASN A 159 8.28 -10.13 -13.96
C ASN A 159 6.86 -9.53 -13.92
N ALA A 160 6.74 -8.20 -13.91
CA ALA A 160 5.47 -7.50 -14.02
C ALA A 160 4.81 -7.75 -15.38
N GLY A 161 5.60 -7.81 -16.46
CA GLY A 161 5.13 -8.16 -17.80
C GLY A 161 4.57 -9.58 -17.89
N LEU A 162 5.19 -10.56 -17.23
CA LEU A 162 4.65 -11.92 -17.14
C LEU A 162 3.26 -11.93 -16.49
N LEU A 163 3.10 -11.25 -15.35
CA LEU A 163 1.79 -11.13 -14.71
C LEU A 163 0.79 -10.41 -15.62
N ASP A 164 1.17 -9.27 -16.21
CA ASP A 164 0.29 -8.48 -17.07
C ASP A 164 -0.22 -9.28 -18.28
N ASN A 165 0.61 -10.15 -18.86
CA ASN A 165 0.23 -11.03 -19.96
C ASN A 165 -0.80 -12.07 -19.51
N GLU A 166 -0.58 -12.75 -18.38
CA GLU A 166 -1.56 -13.71 -17.84
C GLU A 166 -2.90 -13.04 -17.50
N LEU A 167 -2.86 -11.83 -16.93
CA LEU A 167 -4.06 -11.06 -16.66
C LEU A 167 -4.81 -10.71 -17.95
N ARG A 168 -4.10 -10.29 -19.00
CA ARG A 168 -4.69 -9.97 -20.30
C ARG A 168 -5.34 -11.20 -20.94
N ASN A 169 -4.66 -12.34 -20.95
CA ASN A 169 -5.18 -13.59 -21.48
C ASN A 169 -6.47 -14.01 -20.74
N ALA A 170 -6.46 -13.90 -19.42
CA ALA A 170 -7.65 -14.18 -18.61
C ALA A 170 -8.79 -13.19 -18.90
N GLN A 171 -8.52 -11.91 -19.14
CA GLN A 171 -9.54 -10.93 -19.52
C GLN A 171 -10.16 -11.27 -20.87
N LEU A 172 -9.35 -11.65 -21.87
CA LEU A 172 -9.85 -12.02 -23.20
C LEU A 172 -10.77 -13.23 -23.13
N HIS A 173 -10.34 -14.32 -22.47
CA HIS A 173 -11.17 -15.51 -22.28
C HIS A 173 -12.49 -15.20 -21.56
N ASN A 174 -12.44 -14.39 -20.50
CA ASN A 174 -13.66 -13.97 -19.80
C ASN A 174 -14.58 -13.12 -20.68
N THR A 175 -14.03 -12.35 -21.63
CA THR A 175 -14.82 -11.52 -22.54
C THR A 175 -15.48 -12.37 -23.63
N GLU A 176 -14.77 -13.36 -24.16
CA GLU A 176 -15.31 -14.34 -25.12
C GLU A 176 -16.43 -15.20 -24.52
N GLU A 177 -16.25 -15.67 -23.27
CA GLU A 177 -17.33 -16.36 -22.55
C GLU A 177 -18.51 -15.41 -22.22
N ALA A 178 -18.21 -14.16 -21.88
CA ALA A 178 -19.21 -13.14 -21.56
C ALA A 178 -20.09 -12.78 -22.76
N THR A 179 -19.49 -12.59 -23.94
CA THR A 179 -20.24 -12.32 -25.19
C THR A 179 -21.09 -13.52 -25.60
N SER A 180 -20.58 -14.74 -25.41
CA SER A 180 -21.36 -15.97 -25.62
C SER A 180 -22.56 -16.10 -24.68
N ARG A 181 -22.44 -15.64 -23.44
CA ARG A 181 -23.48 -15.78 -22.39
C ARG A 181 -24.28 -14.50 -22.08
N LEU A 182 -24.11 -13.42 -22.86
CA LEU A 182 -24.71 -12.10 -22.61
C LEU A 182 -24.51 -11.62 -21.15
N SER A 183 -23.36 -11.92 -20.54
CA SER A 183 -23.09 -11.68 -19.13
C SER A 183 -21.74 -11.01 -18.94
N PHE A 184 -21.71 -9.76 -18.48
CA PHE A 184 -20.45 -9.08 -18.18
C PHE A 184 -19.74 -9.72 -16.97
N GLY A 185 -18.48 -10.13 -17.17
CA GLY A 185 -17.68 -10.76 -16.12
C GLY A 185 -17.45 -9.83 -14.92
N THR A 186 -17.98 -10.21 -13.75
CA THR A 186 -17.78 -9.46 -12.50
C THR A 186 -16.41 -9.77 -11.86
N LYS A 187 -15.94 -8.88 -10.98
CA LYS A 187 -14.72 -9.11 -10.17
C LYS A 187 -14.78 -10.44 -9.41
N ALA A 188 -15.95 -10.75 -8.81
CA ALA A 188 -16.19 -12.02 -8.13
C ALA A 188 -16.11 -13.23 -9.08
N GLY A 189 -16.69 -13.13 -10.28
CA GLY A 189 -16.60 -14.16 -11.31
C GLY A 189 -15.16 -14.44 -11.73
N ARG A 190 -14.37 -13.39 -11.98
CA ARG A 190 -12.94 -13.52 -12.30
C ARG A 190 -12.14 -14.16 -11.17
N LYS A 191 -12.43 -13.77 -9.92
CA LYS A 191 -11.82 -14.37 -8.73
C LYS A 191 -12.13 -15.87 -8.61
N ALA A 192 -13.32 -16.31 -8.99
CA ALA A 192 -13.69 -17.72 -9.00
C ALA A 192 -13.04 -18.48 -10.17
N ALA A 193 -13.11 -17.92 -11.38
CA ALA A 193 -12.55 -18.53 -12.59
C ALA A 193 -11.04 -18.79 -12.50
N ARG A 194 -10.29 -17.89 -11.83
CA ARG A 194 -8.83 -18.06 -11.65
C ARG A 194 -8.45 -19.38 -10.97
N SER A 195 -9.31 -19.93 -10.11
CA SER A 195 -9.02 -21.17 -9.37
C SER A 195 -8.82 -22.37 -10.29
N LYS A 196 -9.32 -22.29 -11.53
CA LYS A 196 -9.17 -23.31 -12.57
C LYS A 196 -8.03 -22.98 -13.56
N ASN A 197 -7.38 -21.83 -13.39
CA ASN A 197 -6.26 -21.38 -14.20
C ASN A 197 -4.99 -21.39 -13.34
N ASP A 198 -4.26 -22.51 -13.42
CA ASP A 198 -3.05 -22.73 -12.62
C ASP A 198 -1.94 -21.75 -12.96
N THR A 199 -1.74 -21.44 -14.24
CA THR A 199 -0.73 -20.48 -14.70
C THR A 199 -0.97 -19.09 -14.10
N LEU A 200 -2.21 -18.59 -14.20
CA LEU A 200 -2.60 -17.31 -13.62
C LEU A 200 -2.50 -17.33 -12.09
N SER A 201 -2.96 -18.40 -11.46
CA SER A 201 -2.90 -18.55 -10.00
C SER A 201 -1.46 -18.57 -9.51
N HIS A 202 -0.55 -19.22 -10.24
CA HIS A 202 0.88 -19.25 -9.94
C HIS A 202 1.53 -17.87 -10.14
N ALA A 203 1.24 -17.18 -11.24
CA ALA A 203 1.75 -15.83 -11.49
C ALA A 203 1.30 -14.84 -10.39
N ILE A 204 0.03 -14.89 -10.01
CA ILE A 204 -0.52 -14.09 -8.90
C ILE A 204 0.16 -14.45 -7.57
N TYR A 205 0.35 -15.73 -7.29
CA TYR A 205 1.02 -16.17 -6.06
C TYR A 205 2.47 -15.67 -5.99
N LYS A 206 3.24 -15.84 -7.07
CA LYS A 206 4.62 -15.35 -7.17
C LYS A 206 4.69 -13.85 -6.94
N SER A 207 3.76 -13.10 -7.53
CA SER A 207 3.64 -11.64 -7.35
C SER A 207 3.36 -11.26 -5.89
N LYS A 208 2.41 -11.94 -5.21
CA LYS A 208 2.11 -11.73 -3.78
C LYS A 208 3.25 -12.13 -2.85
N ALA A 209 3.99 -13.18 -3.19
CA ALA A 209 5.06 -13.74 -2.37
C ALA A 209 6.44 -13.12 -2.67
N THR A 210 6.46 -12.04 -3.46
CA THR A 210 7.68 -11.25 -3.73
C THR A 210 8.15 -10.59 -2.43
N SER A 211 9.45 -10.66 -2.16
CA SER A 211 10.11 -10.00 -1.03
C SER A 211 11.41 -9.37 -1.51
N ALA A 212 11.91 -8.36 -0.81
CA ALA A 212 13.18 -7.70 -1.10
C ALA A 212 14.30 -8.75 -1.15
N LYS A 213 14.43 -9.60 -0.12
CA LYS A 213 15.43 -10.68 -0.07
C LYS A 213 15.42 -11.61 -1.30
N LYS A 214 14.24 -11.91 -1.85
CA LYS A 214 14.12 -12.73 -3.07
C LYS A 214 14.48 -11.95 -4.34
N MET A 215 14.27 -10.63 -4.34
CA MET A 215 14.68 -9.78 -5.47
C MET A 215 16.17 -9.47 -5.43
N SER A 216 16.77 -9.27 -4.26
CA SER A 216 18.21 -9.10 -4.13
C SER A 216 18.99 -10.35 -4.53
N SER A 217 18.42 -11.55 -4.34
CA SER A 217 19.08 -12.82 -4.67
C SER A 217 18.96 -13.24 -6.16
N LEU A 218 18.28 -12.45 -6.98
CA LEU A 218 18.18 -12.68 -8.44
C LEU A 218 19.35 -12.05 -9.21
N TRP A 219 20.38 -11.59 -8.49
CA TRP A 219 21.54 -10.85 -8.97
C TRP A 219 22.82 -11.44 -8.36
#